data_AF-A0A2V5JUG3-F1
#
_entry.id   AF-A0A2V5JUG3-F1
#
_cell.length_a   1.000
_cell.length_b   1.000
_cell.length_c   1.000
_cell.angle_alpha   90.00
_cell.angle_beta   90.00
_cell.angle_gamma   90.00
#
_symmetry.space_group_name_H-M   'P 1'
#
loop_
_entity.id
_entity.type
_entity.pdbx_description
1 polymer ?
#
loop_
_entity_poly.entity_id
_entity_poly.type
_entity_poly.pdbx_seq_one_letter_code
_entity_poly.pdbx_strand_id
1 'polypeptide(L)'
;MFNLLGEDEQNQIENNLISEHSMLFRNYFDSEDELNNFICRNLAHSKDNIQRRTINNVQRLVTLADELTTVKPGKWDLAIFFYLSCIESIYGLNGSQLKKQEMVIDFFEKYVSTADQDLIRNGIMIAGERIPLDYKITMERFSLLLVSVRNLVTHEGIYWNLQFIHEEAEERTPIMQSFLAKPDKNSPPCKVLFTTTIKFSELRDAFIRGYIHFINEHESINALS
;
A
#
# COMPACT_ATOMS: atom_id res chain seq x y z
N MET A 1 -19.96 11.69 29.58
CA MET A 1 -19.51 11.72 28.17
C MET A 1 -20.72 12.20 27.39
N PHE A 2 -20.65 13.34 26.72
CA PHE A 2 -21.79 13.87 25.97
C PHE A 2 -21.98 13.02 24.70
N ASN A 3 -23.07 12.26 24.61
CA ASN A 3 -23.56 11.80 23.30
C ASN A 3 -24.13 13.04 22.60
N LEU A 4 -23.29 13.64 21.74
CA LEU A 4 -23.61 14.86 20.99
C LEU A 4 -24.47 14.58 19.74
N LEU A 5 -24.71 13.31 19.43
CA LEU A 5 -25.47 12.84 18.27
C LEU A 5 -26.61 11.93 18.76
N GLY A 6 -27.76 11.98 18.07
CA GLY A 6 -28.86 11.04 18.32
C GLY A 6 -28.49 9.62 17.89
N GLU A 7 -29.14 8.59 18.48
CA GLU A 7 -28.91 7.18 18.13
C GLU A 7 -29.06 6.92 16.61
N ASP A 8 -30.05 7.56 15.97
CA ASP A 8 -30.29 7.46 14.53
C ASP A 8 -29.12 8.02 13.69
N GLU A 9 -28.52 9.13 14.14
CA GLU A 9 -27.39 9.78 13.47
C GLU A 9 -26.12 8.93 13.60
N GLN A 10 -25.92 8.32 14.76
CA GLN A 10 -24.81 7.42 15.01
C GLN A 10 -24.91 6.14 14.16
N ASN A 11 -26.11 5.56 14.06
CA ASN A 11 -26.39 4.42 13.18
C ASN A 11 -26.18 4.77 11.70
N GLN A 12 -26.56 5.98 11.27
CA GLN A 12 -26.35 6.42 9.90
C GLN A 12 -24.86 6.55 9.56
N ILE A 13 -24.06 7.13 10.46
CA ILE A 13 -22.61 7.23 10.29
C ILE A 13 -21.97 5.85 10.20
N GLU A 14 -22.38 4.92 11.06
CA GLU A 14 -21.85 3.56 11.07
C GLU A 14 -22.21 2.79 9.79
N ASN A 15 -23.45 2.90 9.30
CA ASN A 15 -23.86 2.30 8.03
C ASN A 15 -23.09 2.87 6.83
N ASN A 16 -22.87 4.19 6.79
CA ASN A 16 -22.05 4.82 5.74
C ASN A 16 -20.62 4.28 5.77
N LEU A 17 -20.03 4.17 6.97
CA LEU A 17 -18.69 3.64 7.15
C LEU A 17 -18.59 2.19 6.63
N ILE A 18 -19.54 1.33 6.99
CA ILE A 18 -19.60 -0.06 6.49
C ILE A 18 -19.68 -0.07 4.97
N SER A 19 -20.55 0.74 4.37
CA SER A 19 -20.69 0.83 2.91
C SER A 19 -19.38 1.23 2.22
N GLU A 20 -18.67 2.23 2.73
CA GLU A 20 -17.38 2.66 2.18
C GLU A 20 -16.31 1.57 2.25
N HIS A 21 -16.27 0.82 3.36
CA HIS A 21 -15.38 -0.32 3.51
C HIS A 21 -15.72 -1.44 2.53
N SER A 22 -17.01 -1.77 2.39
CA SER A 22 -17.47 -2.79 1.45
C SER A 22 -17.10 -2.45 0.01
N MET A 23 -17.24 -1.18 -0.40
CA MET A 23 -16.84 -0.73 -1.74
C MET A 23 -15.37 -0.98 -2.03
N LEU A 24 -14.49 -0.74 -1.05
CA LEU A 24 -13.05 -0.95 -1.21
C LEU A 24 -12.69 -2.45 -1.22
N PHE A 25 -13.24 -3.22 -0.29
CA PHE A 25 -12.74 -4.56 0.00
C PHE A 25 -13.47 -5.70 -0.73
N ARG A 26 -14.63 -5.45 -1.35
CA ARG A 26 -15.49 -6.49 -1.95
C ARG A 26 -14.80 -7.45 -2.92
N ASN A 27 -13.77 -7.01 -3.63
CA ASN A 27 -13.08 -7.82 -4.64
C ASN A 27 -12.01 -8.74 -4.05
N TYR A 28 -11.79 -8.72 -2.73
CA TYR A 28 -10.72 -9.44 -2.04
C TYR A 28 -11.23 -10.51 -1.05
N PHE A 29 -12.54 -10.78 -1.06
CA PHE A 29 -13.18 -11.81 -0.24
C PHE A 29 -14.04 -12.71 -1.14
N ASP A 30 -14.15 -13.99 -0.81
CA ASP A 30 -14.85 -14.96 -1.65
C ASP A 30 -16.38 -14.84 -1.53
N SER A 31 -16.86 -14.25 -0.43
CA SER A 31 -18.28 -14.02 -0.19
C SER A 31 -18.55 -12.70 0.53
N GLU A 32 -19.79 -12.21 0.37
CA GLU A 32 -20.28 -11.03 1.10
C GLU A 32 -20.31 -11.27 2.62
N ASP A 33 -20.57 -12.50 3.07
CA ASP A 33 -20.52 -12.86 4.49
C ASP A 33 -19.11 -12.75 5.07
N GLU A 34 -18.08 -13.21 4.36
CA GLU A 34 -16.69 -13.06 4.77
C GLU A 34 -16.27 -11.59 4.85
N LEU A 35 -16.66 -10.80 3.84
CA LEU A 35 -16.43 -9.36 3.82
C LEU A 35 -17.10 -8.65 5.01
N ASN A 36 -18.38 -8.93 5.24
CA ASN A 36 -19.14 -8.32 6.33
C ASN A 36 -18.54 -8.70 7.69
N ASN A 37 -18.15 -9.97 7.86
CA ASN A 37 -17.44 -10.40 9.06
C ASN A 37 -16.11 -9.65 9.24
N PHE A 38 -15.33 -9.48 8.17
CA PHE A 38 -14.08 -8.72 8.20
C PHE A 38 -14.28 -7.25 8.59
N ILE A 39 -15.32 -6.60 8.08
CA ILE A 39 -15.61 -5.19 8.38
C ILE A 39 -16.12 -5.05 9.81
N CYS A 40 -17.18 -5.79 10.17
CA CYS A 40 -17.82 -5.69 11.47
C CYS A 40 -16.85 -5.98 12.62
N ARG A 41 -15.99 -7.00 12.48
CA ARG A 41 -15.01 -7.32 13.52
C ARG A 41 -13.97 -6.22 13.74
N ASN A 42 -13.54 -5.55 12.67
CA ASN A 42 -12.55 -4.50 12.76
C ASN A 42 -13.16 -3.15 13.19
N LEU A 43 -14.45 -2.94 12.94
CA LEU A 43 -15.19 -1.76 13.39
C LEU A 43 -15.73 -1.88 14.82
N ALA A 44 -15.81 -3.10 15.35
CA ALA A 44 -16.27 -3.38 16.70
C ALA A 44 -15.48 -2.57 17.75
N HIS A 45 -16.18 -2.13 18.78
CA HIS A 45 -15.58 -1.29 19.81
C HIS A 45 -14.56 -2.08 20.65
N SER A 46 -13.34 -1.56 20.74
CA SER A 46 -12.30 -2.08 21.63
C SER A 46 -11.71 -0.94 22.48
N LYS A 47 -11.06 -1.30 23.59
CA LYS A 47 -10.56 -0.36 24.60
C LYS A 47 -9.68 0.75 24.01
N ASP A 48 -8.84 0.42 23.02
CA ASP A 48 -7.92 1.36 22.38
C ASP A 48 -8.31 1.71 20.93
N ASN A 49 -9.36 1.09 20.41
CA ASN A 49 -9.87 1.24 19.03
C ASN A 49 -8.77 1.11 17.95
N ILE A 50 -7.69 0.38 18.21
CA ILE A 50 -6.53 0.27 17.30
C ILE A 50 -6.96 -0.38 15.98
N GLN A 51 -7.74 -1.46 16.02
CA GLN A 51 -8.27 -2.15 14.85
C GLN A 51 -9.15 -1.22 14.01
N ARG A 52 -10.12 -0.55 14.66
CA ARG A 52 -11.00 0.42 13.99
C ARG A 52 -10.21 1.55 13.34
N ARG A 53 -9.19 2.07 14.02
CA ARG A 53 -8.29 3.10 13.46
C ARG A 53 -7.44 2.55 12.31
N THR A 54 -7.04 1.29 12.38
CA THR A 54 -6.23 0.64 11.34
C THR A 54 -7.04 0.48 10.07
N ILE A 55 -8.21 -0.16 10.13
CA ILE A 55 -9.06 -0.37 8.95
C ILE A 55 -9.55 0.96 8.35
N ASN A 56 -9.92 1.94 9.18
CA ASN A 56 -10.31 3.27 8.71
C ASN A 56 -9.14 4.01 8.03
N ASN A 57 -7.90 3.83 8.49
CA ASN A 57 -6.74 4.44 7.82
C ASN A 57 -6.48 3.80 6.46
N VAL A 58 -6.60 2.48 6.36
CA VAL A 58 -6.50 1.77 5.08
C VAL A 58 -7.58 2.28 4.12
N GLN A 59 -8.84 2.28 4.54
CA GLN A 59 -9.94 2.75 3.70
C GLN A 59 -9.71 4.17 3.19
N ARG A 60 -9.37 5.11 4.08
CA ARG A 60 -9.18 6.52 3.72
C ARG A 60 -7.99 6.74 2.79
N LEU A 61 -6.84 6.16 3.10
CA LEU A 61 -5.60 6.42 2.35
C LEU A 61 -5.59 5.69 1.01
N VAL A 62 -6.18 4.49 0.93
CA VAL A 62 -6.33 3.78 -0.34
C VAL A 62 -7.34 4.48 -1.24
N THR A 63 -8.49 4.91 -0.70
CA THR A 63 -9.48 5.67 -1.49
C THR A 63 -8.88 6.97 -2.03
N LEU A 64 -8.12 7.70 -1.19
CA LEU A 64 -7.43 8.91 -1.64
C LEU A 64 -6.37 8.62 -2.71
N ALA A 65 -5.63 7.51 -2.59
CA ALA A 65 -4.69 7.09 -3.62
C ALA A 65 -5.41 6.83 -4.95
N ASP A 66 -6.53 6.13 -4.91
CA ASP A 66 -7.35 5.80 -6.08
C ASP A 66 -7.94 7.05 -6.74
N GLU A 67 -8.48 7.98 -5.96
CA GLU A 67 -8.97 9.27 -6.45
C GLU A 67 -7.88 10.06 -7.19
N LEU A 68 -6.65 10.04 -6.69
CA LEU A 68 -5.53 10.73 -7.33
C LEU A 68 -5.16 10.13 -8.68
N THR A 69 -5.37 8.83 -8.88
CA THR A 69 -5.19 8.22 -10.20
C THR A 69 -6.20 8.74 -11.22
N THR A 70 -7.38 9.16 -10.75
CA THR A 70 -8.42 9.76 -11.60
C THR A 70 -8.15 11.24 -11.84
N VAL A 71 -7.73 11.99 -10.83
CA VAL A 71 -7.45 13.44 -10.93
C VAL A 71 -6.17 13.73 -11.71
N LYS A 72 -5.15 12.87 -11.59
CA LYS A 72 -3.87 12.98 -12.29
C LYS A 72 -3.47 11.63 -12.92
N PRO A 73 -4.14 11.21 -14.01
CA PRO A 73 -3.83 9.97 -14.69
C PRO A 73 -2.35 9.89 -15.10
N GLY A 74 -1.73 8.74 -14.89
CA GLY A 74 -0.31 8.52 -15.21
C GLY A 74 0.68 9.12 -14.20
N LYS A 75 0.23 9.75 -13.11
CA LYS A 75 1.08 10.30 -12.03
C LYS A 75 1.01 9.42 -10.79
N TRP A 76 1.46 8.17 -10.97
CA TRP A 76 1.31 7.09 -9.99
C TRP A 76 2.10 7.29 -8.70
N ASP A 77 3.16 8.11 -8.72
CA ASP A 77 3.98 8.43 -7.54
C ASP A 77 3.14 9.00 -6.39
N LEU A 78 2.07 9.77 -6.68
CA LEU A 78 1.16 10.30 -5.66
C LEU A 78 0.36 9.19 -4.99
N ALA A 79 -0.19 8.26 -5.78
CA ALA A 79 -0.93 7.11 -5.24
C ALA A 79 0.00 6.21 -4.41
N ILE A 80 1.20 5.94 -4.90
CA ILE A 80 2.25 5.20 -4.17
C ILE A 80 2.60 5.89 -2.85
N PHE A 81 2.72 7.22 -2.85
CA PHE A 81 2.96 7.98 -1.62
C PHE A 81 1.89 7.72 -0.56
N PHE A 82 0.60 7.65 -0.94
CA PHE A 82 -0.48 7.36 -0.02
C PHE A 82 -0.51 5.90 0.45
N TYR A 83 -0.20 4.93 -0.41
CA TYR A 83 -0.02 3.54 0.00
C TYR A 83 1.13 3.38 1.01
N LEU A 84 2.28 4.00 0.75
CA LEU A 84 3.39 3.95 1.72
C LEU A 84 3.06 4.69 3.02
N SER A 85 2.35 5.82 2.94
CA SER A 85 1.85 6.52 4.13
C SER A 85 0.87 5.67 4.94
N CYS A 86 0.08 4.82 4.28
CA CYS A 86 -0.78 3.85 4.94
C CYS A 86 0.03 2.81 5.71
N ILE A 87 1.09 2.24 5.11
CA ILE A 87 2.01 1.33 5.81
C ILE A 87 2.58 2.01 7.06
N GLU A 88 3.15 3.21 6.92
CA GLU A 88 3.72 3.97 8.05
C GLU A 88 2.67 4.17 9.17
N SER A 89 1.43 4.52 8.81
CA SER A 89 0.35 4.75 9.75
C SER A 89 -0.07 3.48 10.49
N ILE A 90 -0.28 2.36 9.79
CA ILE A 90 -0.77 1.12 10.43
C ILE A 90 0.31 0.49 11.33
N TYR A 91 1.59 0.58 10.95
CA TYR A 91 2.70 0.17 11.82
C TYR A 91 2.79 1.06 13.08
N GLY A 92 2.65 2.37 12.93
CA GLY A 92 2.67 3.31 14.05
C GLY A 92 1.50 3.10 15.02
N LEU A 93 0.30 2.82 14.50
CA LEU A 93 -0.87 2.50 15.32
C LEU A 93 -0.69 1.22 16.13
N ASN A 94 0.01 0.23 15.58
CA ASN A 94 0.29 -1.05 16.21
C ASN A 94 1.63 -1.06 16.98
N GLY A 95 2.11 0.12 17.39
CA GLY A 95 3.24 0.25 18.33
C GLY A 95 4.63 -0.07 17.77
N SER A 96 4.77 -0.22 16.45
CA SER A 96 6.06 -0.56 15.84
C SER A 96 7.13 0.50 16.13
N GLN A 97 8.35 0.02 16.40
CA GLN A 97 9.55 0.86 16.59
C GLN A 97 10.47 0.85 15.35
N LEU A 98 10.03 0.21 14.26
CA LEU A 98 10.78 0.17 13.01
C LEU A 98 10.90 1.57 12.41
N LYS A 99 12.01 1.85 11.71
CA LYS A 99 12.09 3.08 10.93
C LYS A 99 11.20 2.97 9.69
N LYS A 100 10.77 4.10 9.12
CA LYS A 100 9.89 4.14 7.93
C LYS A 100 10.31 3.18 6.81
N GLN A 101 11.59 3.20 6.44
CA GLN A 101 12.13 2.31 5.41
C GLN A 101 11.99 0.83 5.80
N GLU A 102 12.20 0.51 7.07
CA GLU A 102 12.11 -0.86 7.60
C GLU A 102 10.66 -1.32 7.68
N MET A 103 9.71 -0.43 7.99
CA MET A 103 8.27 -0.74 7.92
C MET A 103 7.84 -1.15 6.51
N VAL A 104 8.32 -0.44 5.48
CA VAL A 104 7.97 -0.77 4.09
C VAL A 104 8.59 -2.11 3.67
N ILE A 105 9.86 -2.35 4.01
CA ILE A 105 10.53 -3.63 3.72
C ILE A 105 9.79 -4.78 4.42
N ASP A 106 9.55 -4.64 5.73
CA ASP A 106 8.85 -5.64 6.54
C ASP A 106 7.45 -5.93 5.98
N PHE A 107 6.75 -4.90 5.49
CA PHE A 107 5.43 -5.06 4.90
C PHE A 107 5.43 -5.94 3.64
N PHE A 108 6.34 -5.65 2.71
CA PHE A 108 6.45 -6.43 1.47
C PHE A 108 6.99 -7.84 1.70
N GLU A 109 7.79 -8.06 2.74
CA GLU A 109 8.33 -9.39 3.06
C GLU A 109 7.32 -10.27 3.79
N LYS A 110 6.53 -9.71 4.70
CA LYS A 110 5.63 -10.48 5.58
C LYS A 110 4.18 -10.52 5.11
N TYR A 111 3.64 -9.38 4.68
CA TYR A 111 2.20 -9.24 4.48
C TYR A 111 1.78 -9.35 3.01
N VAL A 112 2.65 -8.99 2.07
CA VAL A 112 2.38 -9.21 0.65
C VAL A 112 2.53 -10.71 0.32
N SER A 113 1.54 -11.27 -0.38
CA SER A 113 1.49 -12.71 -0.68
C SER A 113 2.67 -13.16 -1.55
N THR A 114 3.10 -14.42 -1.45
CA THR A 114 4.18 -14.96 -2.30
C THR A 114 3.89 -14.77 -3.80
N ALA A 115 2.64 -14.95 -4.22
CA ALA A 115 2.23 -14.75 -5.61
C ALA A 115 2.42 -13.28 -6.06
N ASP A 116 2.05 -12.32 -5.22
CA ASP A 116 2.24 -10.89 -5.50
C ASP A 116 3.72 -10.50 -5.45
N GLN A 117 4.49 -11.07 -4.51
CA GLN A 117 5.93 -10.87 -4.45
C GLN A 117 6.62 -11.39 -5.72
N ASP A 118 6.21 -12.56 -6.22
CA ASP A 118 6.75 -13.13 -7.46
C ASP A 118 6.34 -12.33 -8.70
N LEU A 119 5.11 -11.82 -8.75
CA LEU A 119 4.68 -10.87 -9.77
C LEU A 119 5.60 -9.65 -9.81
N ILE A 120 5.92 -9.07 -8.63
CA ILE A 120 6.81 -7.92 -8.51
C ILE A 120 8.24 -8.26 -8.94
N ARG A 121 8.80 -9.38 -8.46
CA ARG A 121 10.19 -9.80 -8.78
C ARG A 121 10.38 -10.06 -10.27
N ASN A 122 9.38 -10.66 -10.92
CA ASN A 122 9.47 -11.04 -12.33
C ASN A 122 9.11 -9.87 -13.26
N GLY A 123 8.25 -8.95 -12.80
CA GLY A 123 7.77 -7.84 -13.59
C GLY A 123 8.61 -6.57 -13.51
N ILE A 124 9.65 -6.53 -12.67
CA ILE A 124 10.51 -5.34 -12.49
C ILE A 124 11.97 -5.70 -12.73
N MET A 125 12.67 -4.81 -13.44
CA MET A 125 14.12 -4.84 -13.58
C MET A 125 14.68 -3.47 -13.22
N ILE A 126 15.88 -3.46 -12.63
CA ILE A 126 16.67 -2.23 -12.51
C ILE A 126 18.05 -2.40 -13.14
N ALA A 127 18.51 -1.34 -13.78
CA ALA A 127 19.84 -1.24 -14.36
C ALA A 127 20.47 0.11 -14.03
N GLY A 128 21.77 0.24 -14.18
CA GLY A 128 22.48 1.51 -13.98
C GLY A 128 23.98 1.31 -13.99
N GLU A 129 24.74 2.39 -14.14
CA GLU A 129 26.21 2.32 -14.23
C GLU A 129 26.87 1.66 -13.02
N ARG A 130 26.24 1.77 -11.84
CA ARG A 130 26.72 1.22 -10.56
C ARG A 130 25.99 -0.04 -10.12
N ILE A 131 25.16 -0.61 -10.99
CA ILE A 131 24.35 -1.79 -10.70
C ILE A 131 24.93 -2.98 -11.49
N PRO A 132 25.28 -4.09 -10.83
CA PRO A 132 25.71 -5.32 -11.50
C PRO A 132 24.76 -5.79 -12.61
N LEU A 133 25.28 -6.47 -13.63
CA LEU A 133 24.45 -6.95 -14.75
C LEU A 133 23.46 -8.06 -14.34
N ASP A 134 23.82 -8.85 -13.34
CA ASP A 134 23.02 -9.95 -12.79
C ASP A 134 22.13 -9.51 -11.62
N TYR A 135 21.89 -8.20 -11.49
CA TYR A 135 21.18 -7.64 -10.36
C TYR A 135 19.69 -8.02 -10.36
N LYS A 136 19.29 -8.81 -9.35
CA LYS A 136 17.91 -9.29 -9.18
C LYS A 136 17.11 -8.39 -8.25
N ILE A 137 15.82 -8.22 -8.56
CA ILE A 137 14.88 -7.58 -7.66
C ILE A 137 14.54 -8.51 -6.49
N THR A 138 14.71 -8.00 -5.28
CA THR A 138 14.19 -8.57 -4.03
C THR A 138 13.10 -7.65 -3.47
N MET A 139 12.32 -8.11 -2.49
CA MET A 139 11.32 -7.24 -1.84
C MET A 139 11.97 -6.09 -1.07
N GLU A 140 13.12 -6.32 -0.45
CA GLU A 140 13.93 -5.24 0.13
C GLU A 140 14.25 -4.16 -0.94
N ARG A 141 14.82 -4.58 -2.08
CA ARG A 141 15.22 -3.65 -3.16
C ARG A 141 14.02 -2.92 -3.74
N PHE A 142 12.93 -3.63 -4.00
CA PHE A 142 11.69 -3.01 -4.46
C PHE A 142 11.16 -1.96 -3.47
N SER A 143 11.15 -2.29 -2.18
CA SER A 143 10.75 -1.38 -1.11
C SER A 143 11.63 -0.13 -1.06
N LEU A 144 12.95 -0.27 -1.25
CA LEU A 144 13.87 0.87 -1.33
C LEU A 144 13.60 1.80 -2.51
N LEU A 145 13.19 1.25 -3.65
CA LEU A 145 12.76 2.05 -4.82
C LEU A 145 11.51 2.86 -4.48
N LEU A 146 10.50 2.24 -3.88
CA LEU A 146 9.26 2.93 -3.48
C LEU A 146 9.52 4.00 -2.42
N VAL A 147 10.37 3.71 -1.42
CA VAL A 147 10.80 4.71 -0.42
C VAL A 147 11.50 5.90 -1.09
N SER A 148 12.31 5.65 -2.13
CA SER A 148 12.94 6.72 -2.91
C SER A 148 11.90 7.59 -3.62
N VAL A 149 10.89 6.99 -4.25
CA VAL A 149 9.77 7.69 -4.89
C VAL A 149 9.00 8.54 -3.88
N ARG A 150 8.64 7.97 -2.72
CA ARG A 150 7.97 8.68 -1.62
C ARG A 150 8.78 9.90 -1.16
N ASN A 151 10.11 9.77 -1.08
CA ASN A 151 10.98 10.88 -0.69
C ASN A 151 11.04 11.97 -1.76
N LEU A 152 11.07 11.61 -3.04
CA LEU A 152 10.99 12.58 -4.16
C LEU A 152 9.67 13.36 -4.13
N VAL A 153 8.55 12.69 -3.86
CA VAL A 153 7.25 13.36 -3.69
C VAL A 153 7.28 14.32 -2.50
N THR A 154 7.79 13.88 -1.35
CA THR A 154 7.71 14.62 -0.08
C THR A 154 8.67 15.81 -0.01
N HIS A 155 9.92 15.62 -0.47
CA HIS A 155 11.00 16.59 -0.26
C HIS A 155 11.24 17.46 -1.49
N GLU A 156 11.02 16.92 -2.69
CA GLU A 156 11.32 17.60 -3.94
C GLU A 156 10.05 18.00 -4.71
N GLY A 157 8.87 17.55 -4.29
CA GLY A 157 7.62 17.77 -5.01
C GLY A 157 7.59 17.09 -6.38
N ILE A 158 8.41 16.06 -6.61
CA ILE A 158 8.50 15.34 -7.88
C ILE A 158 7.61 14.10 -7.77
N TYR A 159 6.57 14.04 -8.61
CA TYR A 159 5.53 13.00 -8.57
C TYR A 159 5.19 12.39 -9.94
N TRP A 160 6.14 12.40 -10.86
CA TRP A 160 5.95 11.97 -12.25
C TRP A 160 7.05 11.03 -12.76
N ASN A 161 7.76 10.35 -11.87
CA ASN A 161 8.90 9.50 -12.24
C ASN A 161 8.48 8.10 -12.63
N LEU A 162 7.49 7.50 -11.96
CA LEU A 162 7.04 6.16 -12.29
C LEU A 162 5.89 6.18 -13.29
N GLN A 163 6.06 5.33 -14.30
CA GLN A 163 5.03 4.93 -15.23
C GLN A 163 4.85 3.41 -15.12
N PHE A 164 3.62 2.97 -15.35
CA PHE A 164 3.19 1.57 -15.32
C PHE A 164 2.43 1.28 -16.61
N ILE A 165 2.27 0.00 -16.94
CA ILE A 165 1.54 -0.42 -18.12
C ILE A 165 0.09 0.09 -18.01
N HIS A 166 -0.43 0.62 -19.12
CA HIS A 166 -1.82 1.06 -19.21
C HIS A 166 -2.76 -0.11 -18.92
N GLU A 167 -3.83 0.17 -18.18
CA GLU A 167 -4.77 -0.87 -17.74
C GLU A 167 -5.42 -1.63 -18.91
N GLU A 168 -5.65 -0.94 -20.02
CA GLU A 168 -6.26 -1.47 -21.24
C GLU A 168 -5.27 -2.18 -22.18
N ALA A 169 -3.97 -2.12 -21.90
CA ALA A 169 -2.97 -2.74 -22.77
C ALA A 169 -3.06 -4.27 -22.72
N GLU A 170 -3.26 -4.88 -23.90
CA GLU A 170 -3.18 -6.34 -24.09
C GLU A 170 -1.72 -6.82 -24.07
N GLU A 171 -0.83 -6.06 -24.73
CA GLU A 171 0.60 -6.33 -24.74
C GLU A 171 1.29 -5.75 -23.52
N ARG A 172 2.15 -6.56 -22.87
CA ARG A 172 2.95 -6.13 -21.73
C ARG A 172 4.28 -5.52 -22.18
N THR A 173 4.24 -4.50 -23.03
CA THR A 173 5.46 -3.81 -23.48
C THR A 173 6.17 -3.17 -22.29
N PRO A 174 7.45 -3.50 -22.03
CA PRO A 174 8.17 -2.94 -20.89
C PRO A 174 8.27 -1.41 -20.96
N ILE A 175 7.90 -0.75 -19.87
CA ILE A 175 8.04 0.71 -19.73
C ILE A 175 9.29 1.00 -18.92
N MET A 176 10.08 1.94 -19.40
CA MET A 176 11.38 2.27 -18.87
C MET A 176 11.45 3.74 -18.45
N GLN A 177 11.85 3.98 -17.21
CA GLN A 177 12.05 5.31 -16.63
C GLN A 177 13.34 5.39 -15.84
N SER A 178 13.85 6.61 -15.62
CA SER A 178 15.03 6.80 -14.79
C SER A 178 14.80 7.84 -13.71
N PHE A 179 15.25 7.54 -12.49
CA PHE A 179 15.20 8.44 -11.35
C PHE A 179 16.33 8.14 -10.37
N LEU A 180 16.52 9.01 -9.37
CA LEU A 180 17.48 8.78 -8.30
C LEU A 180 16.87 7.86 -7.24
N ALA A 181 17.53 6.74 -6.97
CA ALA A 181 17.10 5.79 -5.94
C ALA A 181 18.29 5.12 -5.26
N LYS A 182 18.03 4.50 -4.11
CA LYS A 182 18.99 3.58 -3.48
C LYS A 182 18.75 2.17 -4.00
N PRO A 183 19.69 1.56 -4.74
CA PRO A 183 19.55 0.17 -5.16
C PRO A 183 19.57 -0.79 -3.96
N ASP A 184 20.47 -0.58 -2.99
CA ASP A 184 20.58 -1.39 -1.76
C ASP A 184 20.59 -0.51 -0.50
N LYS A 185 20.23 -1.08 0.66
CA LYS A 185 20.04 -0.36 1.94
C LYS A 185 21.23 0.53 2.32
N ASN A 186 22.45 0.04 2.09
CA ASN A 186 23.70 0.69 2.45
C ASN A 186 24.39 1.42 1.28
N SER A 187 23.76 1.46 0.11
CA SER A 187 24.30 2.13 -1.07
C SER A 187 23.94 3.62 -1.08
N PRO A 188 24.82 4.49 -1.62
CA PRO A 188 24.45 5.87 -1.91
C PRO A 188 23.37 5.91 -3.02
N PRO A 189 22.47 6.90 -3.01
CA PRO A 189 21.55 7.10 -4.12
C PRO A 189 22.31 7.22 -5.45
N CYS A 190 21.83 6.55 -6.49
CA CYS A 190 22.35 6.64 -7.84
C CYS A 190 21.21 6.74 -8.85
N LYS A 191 21.52 7.13 -10.08
CA LYS A 191 20.54 7.10 -11.17
C LYS A 191 20.28 5.64 -11.53
N VAL A 192 19.04 5.19 -11.35
CA VAL A 192 18.58 3.87 -11.74
C VAL A 192 17.71 3.99 -12.98
N LEU A 193 17.82 2.99 -13.86
CA LEU A 193 16.91 2.71 -14.95
C LEU A 193 15.94 1.64 -14.45
N PHE A 194 14.70 2.01 -14.21
CA PHE A 194 13.64 1.13 -13.78
C PHE A 194 12.82 0.71 -15.00
N THR A 195 12.63 -0.59 -15.16
CA THR A 195 11.80 -1.18 -16.20
C THR A 195 10.70 -2.01 -15.54
N THR A 196 9.46 -1.84 -15.99
CA THR A 196 8.31 -2.62 -15.47
C THR A 196 7.44 -3.18 -16.60
N THR A 197 6.91 -4.38 -16.37
CA THR A 197 5.84 -5.00 -17.17
C THR A 197 4.53 -5.15 -16.38
N ILE A 198 4.44 -4.46 -15.25
CA ILE A 198 3.32 -4.55 -14.30
C ILE A 198 2.34 -3.39 -14.58
N LYS A 199 1.04 -3.69 -14.50
CA LYS A 199 -0.03 -2.68 -14.50
C LYS A 199 -0.15 -2.05 -13.11
N PHE A 200 -0.59 -0.80 -13.04
CA PHE A 200 -0.71 -0.16 -11.73
C PHE A 200 -1.75 -0.85 -10.83
N SER A 201 -2.85 -1.34 -11.42
CA SER A 201 -3.86 -2.14 -10.73
C SER A 201 -3.30 -3.38 -10.03
N GLU A 202 -2.36 -4.10 -10.66
CA GLU A 202 -1.71 -5.28 -10.07
C GLU A 202 -0.91 -4.91 -8.81
N LEU A 203 -0.20 -3.78 -8.86
CA LEU A 203 0.53 -3.27 -7.69
C LEU A 203 -0.43 -2.78 -6.59
N ARG A 204 -1.48 -2.06 -6.96
CA ARG A 204 -2.54 -1.61 -6.04
C ARG A 204 -3.17 -2.81 -5.32
N ASP A 205 -3.49 -3.85 -6.05
CA ASP A 205 -4.10 -5.06 -5.51
C ASP A 205 -3.17 -5.78 -4.53
N ALA A 206 -1.87 -5.83 -4.82
CA ALA A 206 -0.86 -6.35 -3.89
C ALA A 206 -0.81 -5.55 -2.58
N PHE A 207 -0.92 -4.22 -2.64
CA PHE A 207 -1.03 -3.39 -1.43
C PHE A 207 -2.28 -3.71 -0.62
N ILE A 208 -3.45 -3.79 -1.28
CA ILE A 208 -4.72 -4.01 -0.57
C ILE A 208 -4.76 -5.39 0.09
N ARG A 209 -4.34 -6.45 -0.63
CA ARG A 209 -4.18 -7.79 -0.03
C ARG A 209 -3.18 -7.76 1.13
N GLY A 210 -2.07 -7.04 0.98
CA GLY A 210 -1.10 -6.84 2.05
C GLY A 210 -1.69 -6.15 3.29
N TYR A 211 -2.53 -5.12 3.12
CA TYR A 211 -3.21 -4.47 4.25
C TYR A 211 -4.20 -5.40 4.93
N ILE A 212 -4.96 -6.19 4.17
CA ILE A 212 -5.89 -7.19 4.73
C ILE A 212 -5.12 -8.21 5.57
N HIS A 213 -4.00 -8.74 5.06
CA HIS A 213 -3.14 -9.65 5.81
C HIS A 213 -2.57 -9.02 7.07
N PHE A 214 -2.07 -7.78 6.99
CA PHE A 214 -1.59 -7.03 8.15
C PHE A 214 -2.67 -6.90 9.23
N ILE A 215 -3.89 -6.51 8.84
CA ILE A 215 -5.03 -6.33 9.74
C ILE A 215 -5.36 -7.66 10.44
N ASN A 216 -5.46 -8.76 9.68
CA ASN A 216 -5.82 -10.07 10.22
C ASN A 216 -4.78 -10.59 11.23
N GLU A 217 -3.49 -10.38 10.99
CA GLU A 217 -2.43 -10.81 11.90
C GLU A 217 -2.44 -10.01 13.20
N HIS A 218 -2.62 -8.69 13.11
CA HIS A 218 -2.61 -7.80 14.27
C HIS A 218 -3.94 -7.81 15.04
N GLU A 219 -5.03 -8.28 14.44
CA GLU A 219 -6.28 -8.60 15.13
C GLU A 219 -6.02 -9.65 16.23
N SER A 220 -5.31 -10.72 15.89
CA SER A 220 -5.00 -11.82 16.82
C SER A 220 -4.16 -11.36 18.01
N ILE A 221 -3.26 -10.40 17.79
CA ILE A 221 -2.39 -9.84 18.84
C ILE A 221 -3.19 -8.93 19.77
N ASN A 222 -3.98 -8.04 19.19
CA ASN A 222 -4.73 -7.03 19.93
C ASN A 222 -6.01 -7.60 20.62
N ALA A 223 -6.45 -8.81 20.25
CA ALA A 223 -7.51 -9.54 20.97
C ALA A 223 -7.00 -10.22 22.26
N LEU A 224 -5.68 -10.41 22.39
CA LEU A 224 -5.03 -11.04 23.54
C LEU A 224 -4.49 -10.04 24.57
N SER A 225 -4.49 -8.74 24.24
CA SER A 225 -4.00 -7.62 25.07
C SER A 225 -5.14 -6.86 25.74
#